data_AF-R0P1Q3-F1
#
_entry.id   AF-R0P1Q3-F1
#
_cell.length_a   1.000
_cell.length_b   1.000
_cell.length_c   1.000
_cell.angle_alpha   90.00
_cell.angle_beta   90.00
_cell.angle_gamma   90.00
#
_symmetry.space_group_name_H-M   'P 1'
#
loop_
_entity.id
_entity.type
_entity.pdbx_description
1 polymer ?
#
loop_
_entity_poly.entity_id
_entity_poly.type
_entity_poly.pdbx_seq_one_letter_code
_entity_poly.pdbx_strand_id
1 'polypeptide(L)' 'MAPFFGILKSEIFYGYKKMFTSLKQLEQAIVDYIDYYNNKRINVKLKGLSPVQYRTKSFQ' A
#
# COMPACT_ATOMS: atom_id res chain seq x y z
N MET A 1 -12.02 0.32 -8.68
CA MET A 1 -10.89 0.35 -7.72
C MET A 1 -10.31 1.75 -7.78
N ALA A 2 -10.08 2.41 -6.64
CA ALA A 2 -9.37 3.69 -6.66
C ALA A 2 -7.92 3.47 -7.12
N PRO A 3 -7.31 4.43 -7.84
CA PRO A 3 -5.89 4.34 -8.19
C PRO A 3 -5.03 4.22 -6.94
N PHE A 4 -3.92 3.46 -7.00
CA PHE A 4 -2.99 3.27 -5.89
C PHE A 4 -2.61 4.59 -5.20
N PHE A 5 -2.28 5.62 -5.98
CA PHE A 5 -1.91 6.93 -5.45
C PHE A 5 -3.06 7.67 -4.75
N GLY A 6 -4.31 7.41 -5.13
CA GLY A 6 -5.47 7.93 -4.42
C GLY A 6 -5.59 7.29 -3.03
N ILE A 7 -5.43 5.97 -2.97
CA ILE A 7 -5.45 5.20 -1.72
C ILE A 7 -4.28 5.61 -0.81
N LEU A 8 -3.06 5.69 -1.35
CA LEU A 8 -1.88 6.11 -0.61
C LEU A 8 -2.07 7.50 0.02
N LYS A 9 -2.58 8.47 -0.75
CA LYS A 9 -2.85 9.81 -0.23
C LYS A 9 -3.89 9.78 0.89
N SER A 10 -4.98 9.04 0.74
CA SER A 10 -6.02 8.93 1.78
C SER A 10 -5.54 8.21 3.04
N GLU A 11 -4.89 7.06 2.89
CA GLU A 11 -4.50 6.18 4.00
C GLU A 11 -3.22 6.63 4.71
N ILE A 12 -2.25 7.25 4.03
CA ILE A 12 -0.98 7.72 4.64
C ILE A 12 -0.97 9.23 4.83
N PHE A 13 -1.24 10.00 3.77
CA PHE A 13 -1.04 11.44 3.84
C PHE A 13 -2.16 12.17 4.58
N TYR A 14 -3.43 11.93 4.26
CA TYR A 14 -4.54 12.64 4.90
C TYR A 14 -4.89 12.08 6.29
N GLY A 15 -4.74 10.77 6.50
CA GLY A 15 -4.97 10.13 7.81
C GLY A 15 -3.90 10.43 8.86
N TYR A 16 -2.62 10.52 8.45
CA TYR A 16 -1.48 10.59 9.37
C TYR A 16 -0.62 11.84 9.17
N LYS A 17 -1.07 12.84 8.40
CA LYS A 17 -0.29 14.06 8.07
C LYS A 17 0.41 14.69 9.27
N LYS A 18 -0.32 14.80 10.40
CA LYS A 18 0.14 15.47 11.62
C LYS A 18 1.13 14.64 12.44
N MET A 19 1.34 13.37 12.09
CA MET A 19 2.22 12.45 12.82
C MET A 19 3.64 12.41 12.26
N PHE A 20 3.85 12.96 11.05
CA PHE A 20 5.18 13.07 10.47
C PHE A 20 5.83 14.40 10.88
N THR A 21 6.92 14.31 11.64
CA THR A 21 7.68 15.49 12.08
C THR A 21 8.83 15.83 11.13
N SER A 22 9.11 14.96 10.14
CA SER A 22 10.12 15.16 9.11
C SER A 22 9.76 14.49 7.78
N LEU A 23 10.36 15.00 6.69
CA LEU A 23 10.23 14.36 5.37
C LEU A 23 10.77 12.93 5.36
N LYS A 24 11.85 12.66 6.10
CA LYS A 24 12.43 11.31 6.19
C LYS A 24 11.46 10.29 6.80
N GLN A 25 10.69 10.69 7.81
CA GLN A 25 9.66 9.82 8.39
C GLN A 25 8.51 9.57 7.41
N LEU A 26 8.09 10.59 6.67
CA LEU A 26 7.07 10.44 5.64
C LEU A 26 7.54 9.50 4.53
N GLU A 27 8.79 9.65 4.08
CA GLU A 27 9.40 8.78 3.08
C GLU A 27 9.42 7.33 3.55
N GLN A 28 9.89 7.06 4.78
CA GLN A 28 9.91 5.72 5.34
C GLN A 28 8.51 5.12 5.43
N ALA A 29 7.52 5.90 5.89
CA ALA A 29 6.14 5.44 5.97
C ALA A 29 5.55 5.11 4.59
N ILE A 30 5.91 5.86 3.55
CA ILE A 30 5.50 5.55 2.17
C ILE A 30 6.15 4.25 1.69
N VAL A 31 7.46 4.05 1.94
CA VAL A 31 8.18 2.82 1.58
C VAL A 31 7.56 1.60 2.27
N ASP A 32 7.34 1.69 3.58
CA ASP A 32 6.74 0.60 4.36
C ASP A 32 5.31 0.28 3.89
N TYR A 33 4.54 1.31 3.55
CA TYR A 33 3.20 1.13 3.02
C TYR A 33 3.19 0.48 1.62
N ILE A 34 4.15 0.81 0.76
CA ILE A 34 4.30 0.17 -0.57
C ILE A 34 4.58 -1.32 -0.40
N ASP A 35 5.47 -1.71 0.53
CA ASP A 35 5.74 -3.11 0.83
C ASP A 35 4.49 -3.82 1.36
N TYR A 36 3.82 -3.21 2.34
CA TYR A 36 2.56 -3.73 2.87
C TYR A 36 1.53 -3.93 1.76
N TYR A 37 1.31 -2.90 0.93
CA TYR A 37 0.30 -2.93 -0.13
C TYR A 37 0.57 -4.05 -1.13
N ASN A 38 1.83 -4.23 -1.56
CA ASN A 38 2.18 -5.20 -2.59
C ASN A 38 2.28 -6.64 -2.08
N ASN A 39 2.82 -6.82 -0.88
CA ASN A 39 3.24 -8.13 -0.40
C ASN A 39 2.33 -8.70 0.69
N LYS A 40 1.72 -7.85 1.52
CA LYS A 40 1.02 -8.25 2.75
C LYS A 40 -0.48 -7.96 2.74
N ARG A 41 -0.95 -7.02 1.92
CA ARG A 41 -2.36 -6.60 1.89
C ARG A 41 -3.26 -7.73 1.41
N ILE A 42 -4.16 -8.16 2.28
CA ILE A 42 -5.20 -9.13 1.93
C ILE A 42 -6.23 -8.43 1.05
N ASN A 43 -6.43 -8.94 -0.16
CA ASN A 43 -7.45 -8.42 -1.07
C ASN A 43 -8.51 -9.48 -1.35
N VAL A 44 -9.72 -9.26 -0.83
CA VAL A 44 -10.86 -10.19 -0.98
C VAL A 44 -11.19 -10.41 -2.46
N LYS A 45 -11.06 -9.39 -3.32
CA LYS A 45 -11.27 -9.54 -4.77
C LYS A 45 -10.23 -10.42 -5.43
N LEU A 46 -9.04 -10.53 -4.84
CA LEU A 46 -7.96 -11.41 -5.28
C LEU A 46 -7.95 -12.73 -4.51
N LYS A 47 -9.10 -13.16 -3.97
CA LYS A 47 -9.25 -14.41 -3.19
C LYS A 47 -8.31 -14.47 -1.97
N GLY A 48 -8.06 -13.31 -1.34
CA GLY A 48 -7.18 -13.20 -0.18
C GLY A 48 -5.69 -13.09 -0.51
N LEU A 49 -5.32 -13.10 -1.80
CA LEU A 49 -3.93 -12.94 -2.22
C LEU A 49 -3.49 -11.47 -2.16
N SER A 50 -2.20 -11.27 -1.93
CA SER A 50 -1.57 -9.97 -2.15
C SER A 50 -1.47 -9.66 -3.64
N PRO A 51 -1.32 -8.38 -4.03
CA PRO A 51 -1.15 -8.01 -5.44
C PRO A 51 -0.01 -8.73 -6.15
N VAL A 52 1.12 -8.95 -5.47
CA VAL A 52 2.25 -9.71 -6.04
C VAL A 52 1.88 -11.18 -6.23
N GLN A 53 1.31 -11.83 -5.21
CA GLN A 53 0.89 -13.24 -5.28
C GLN A 53 -0.14 -13.50 -6.37
N TYR A 54 -1.07 -12.56 -6.57
CA TYR A 54 -2.06 -12.66 -7.64
C TYR A 54 -1.40 -12.58 -9.02
N ARG A 55 -0.47 -11.64 -9.22
CA ARG A 55 0.27 -11.51 -10.50
C ARG A 55 1.11 -12.74 -10.80
N THR A 56 1.82 -13.29 -9.82
CA THR A 56 2.65 -14.49 -10.03
C THR A 56 1.83 -15.73 -10.33
N LYS A 57 0.61 -15.86 -9.79
CA LYS A 57 -0.32 -16.95 -10.13
C LYS A 57 -0.80 -16.92 -11.57
N SER A 58 -0.91 -15.75 -12.20
CA SER A 58 -1.34 -15.65 -13.61
C SER A 58 -0.31 -16.18 -14.61
N PHE A 59 0.91 -16.49 -14.17
CA PHE A 59 1.97 -17.06 -15.00
C PHE A 59 2.20 -18.57 -14.74
N GLN A 60 1.33 -19.21 -13.96
CA GLN A 60 1.24 -20.68 -13.80
C GLN A 60 0.02 -21.20 -14.55
#